data_AF-A6MGW1-F1
#
_entry.id   AF-A6MGW1-F1
#
_cell.length_a   1.000
_cell.length_b   1.000
_cell.length_c   1.000
_cell.angle_alpha   90.00
_cell.angle_beta   90.00
_cell.angle_gamma   90.00
#
_symmetry.space_group_name_H-M   'P 1'
#
loop_
_entity.id
_entity.type
_entity.pdbx_description
1 polymer ?
#
loop_
_entity_poly.entity_id
_entity_poly.type
_entity_poly.pdbx_seq_one_letter_code
_entity_poly.pdbx_strand_id
1 'polypeptide(L)' 'MILSDTVKMKEHQEDPEMLIDLMYRIAKGYQTSPDLRLTWLQNMAGKHSERSNHAEAAQCLVHSAALVAEYLSMLE' A
#
# COMPACT_ATOMS: atom_id res chain seq x y z
N MET A 1 8.30 13.42 2.54
CA MET A 1 8.66 12.05 2.92
C MET A 1 7.46 11.20 3.36
N ILE A 2 6.38 11.76 3.91
CA ILE A 2 5.03 11.13 3.85
C ILE A 2 4.00 12.24 3.59
N LEU A 3 4.10 13.35 4.33
CA LEU A 3 3.25 14.54 4.17
C LEU A 3 3.25 15.10 2.73
N SER A 4 4.42 15.22 2.10
CA SER A 4 4.54 15.65 0.71
C SER A 4 3.82 14.72 -0.27
N ASP A 5 3.86 13.41 -0.02
CA ASP A 5 3.27 12.43 -0.92
C ASP A 5 1.75 12.38 -0.73
N THR A 6 1.25 12.59 0.50
CA THR A 6 -0.19 12.76 0.75
C THR A 6 -0.79 14.01 0.10
N VAL A 7 0.00 15.09 -0.02
CA VAL A 7 -0.41 16.29 -0.77
C VAL A 7 -0.49 15.97 -2.26
N LYS A 8 0.56 15.33 -2.81
CA LYS A 8 0.60 14.91 -4.22
C LYS A 8 -0.52 13.95 -4.60
N MET A 9 -0.96 13.08 -3.68
CA MET A 9 -2.11 12.21 -3.94
C MET A 9 -3.40 12.99 -4.23
N LYS A 10 -3.58 14.18 -3.63
CA LYS A 10 -4.73 15.04 -3.94
C LYS A 10 -4.60 15.70 -5.31
N GLU A 11 -3.38 16.00 -5.73
CA GLU A 11 -3.08 16.62 -7.03
C GLU A 11 -3.21 15.62 -8.20
N HIS A 12 -2.95 14.34 -7.94
CA HIS A 12 -2.91 13.27 -8.94
C HIS A 12 -4.10 12.30 -8.86
N GLN A 13 -5.29 12.75 -8.46
CA GLN A 13 -6.46 11.86 -8.37
C GLN A 13 -6.89 11.26 -9.72
N GLU A 14 -6.56 11.95 -10.82
CA GLU A 14 -6.88 11.51 -12.18
C GLU A 14 -5.81 10.59 -12.78
N ASP A 15 -4.65 10.44 -12.11
CA ASP A 15 -3.55 9.56 -12.53
C ASP A 15 -3.47 8.34 -11.59
N PRO A 16 -4.06 7.20 -11.97
CA PRO A 16 -4.13 6.02 -11.12
C PRO A 16 -2.78 5.37 -10.86
N GLU A 17 -1.85 5.44 -11.82
CA GLU A 17 -0.54 4.83 -11.69
C GLU A 17 0.31 5.64 -10.72
N MET A 18 0.30 6.97 -10.87
CA MET A 18 0.95 7.87 -9.92
C MET A 18 0.33 7.75 -8.53
N LEU A 19 -1.00 7.63 -8.43
CA LEU A 19 -1.67 7.44 -7.15
C LEU A 19 -1.20 6.16 -6.44
N ILE A 20 -1.14 5.04 -7.15
CA ILE A 20 -0.65 3.76 -6.58
C ILE A 20 0.83 3.86 -6.18
N ASP A 21 1.68 4.50 -6.98
CA ASP A 21 3.10 4.70 -6.63
C ASP A 21 3.24 5.56 -5.36
N LEU A 22 2.48 6.65 -5.24
CA LEU A 22 2.48 7.49 -4.04
C LEU A 22 1.97 6.74 -2.81
N MET A 23 0.89 5.95 -2.95
CA MET A 23 0.37 5.08 -1.88
C MET A 23 1.44 4.09 -1.41
N TYR A 24 2.16 3.47 -2.34
CA TYR A 24 3.23 2.54 -2.01
C TYR A 24 4.40 3.22 -1.30
N ARG A 25 4.82 4.42 -1.74
CA ARG A 25 5.85 5.22 -1.05
C ARG A 25 5.46 5.55 0.39
N ILE A 26 4.20 5.94 0.59
CA ILE A 26 3.66 6.23 1.93
C ILE A 26 3.67 4.97 2.79
N ALA A 27 3.19 3.84 2.27
CA ALA A 27 3.27 2.55 2.96
C ALA A 27 4.72 2.25 3.37
N LYS A 28 5.67 2.36 2.44
CA LYS A 28 7.09 2.13 2.70
C LYS A 28 7.68 3.10 3.74
N GLY A 29 7.11 4.29 3.90
CA GLY A 29 7.48 5.26 4.94
C GLY A 29 7.11 4.82 6.36
N TYR A 30 6.10 3.97 6.53
CA TYR A 30 5.64 3.45 7.83
C TYR A 30 6.41 2.20 8.28
N GLN A 31 7.74 2.21 8.17
CA GLN A 31 8.59 1.02 8.43
C GLN A 31 8.39 0.43 9.83
N THR A 32 8.20 1.27 10.85
CA THR A 32 8.02 0.87 12.25
C THR A 32 6.55 0.65 12.64
N SER A 33 5.62 0.71 11.70
CA SER A 33 4.18 0.60 11.96
C SER A 33 3.54 -0.39 10.98
N PRO A 34 3.65 -1.71 11.24
CA PRO A 34 3.15 -2.75 10.34
C PRO A 34 1.64 -2.64 10.08
N ASP A 35 0.84 -2.23 11.06
CA ASP A 35 -0.61 -2.04 10.88
C ASP A 35 -0.96 -0.94 9.85
N LEU A 36 -0.21 0.17 9.88
CA LEU A 36 -0.39 1.25 8.91
C LEU A 36 0.04 0.79 7.52
N ARG A 37 1.15 0.06 7.41
CA ARG A 37 1.59 -0.56 6.14
C ARG A 37 0.52 -1.49 5.57
N LEU A 38 -0.09 -2.34 6.40
CA LEU A 38 -1.17 -3.23 6.00
C LEU A 38 -2.38 -2.46 5.50
N THR A 39 -2.77 -1.39 6.20
CA THR A 39 -3.90 -0.54 5.78
C THR A 39 -3.69 0.02 4.37
N TRP A 40 -2.48 0.50 4.06
CA TRP A 40 -2.16 1.01 2.72
C TRP A 40 -2.15 -0.08 1.65
N LEU A 41 -1.57 -1.25 1.94
CA LEU A 41 -1.56 -2.38 1.00
C LEU A 41 -2.98 -2.89 0.70
N GLN A 42 -3.86 -2.94 1.71
CA GLN A 42 -5.26 -3.30 1.53
C GLN A 42 -6.02 -2.27 0.68
N ASN A 43 -5.78 -0.98 0.90
CA ASN A 43 -6.37 0.09 0.08
C ASN A 43 -5.92 -0.03 -1.39
N MET A 44 -4.63 -0.24 -1.62
CA MET A 44 -4.09 -0.48 -2.97
C MET A 44 -4.75 -1.70 -3.64
N ALA A 45 -4.92 -2.80 -2.92
CA ALA A 45 -5.60 -3.99 -3.44
C ALA A 45 -7.05 -3.69 -3.87
N GLY A 46 -7.77 -2.90 -3.06
CA GLY A 46 -9.11 -2.41 -3.38
C GLY A 46 -9.13 -1.58 -4.67
N LYS A 47 -8.24 -0.60 -4.79
CA LYS A 47 -8.13 0.25 -5.99
C LYS A 47 -7.77 -0.52 -7.25
N HIS A 48 -6.89 -1.52 -7.15
CA HIS A 48 -6.60 -2.40 -8.28
C HIS A 48 -7.83 -3.24 -8.67
N SER A 49 -8.58 -3.75 -7.69
CA SER A 49 -9.80 -4.53 -7.93
C SER A 49 -10.90 -3.70 -8.60
N GLU A 50 -11.11 -2.45 -8.19
CA GLU A 50 -12.06 -1.50 -8.81
C GLU A 50 -11.79 -1.29 -10.31
N ARG A 51 -10.54 -1.48 -10.74
CA ARG A 51 -10.09 -1.30 -12.13
C ARG A 51 -9.94 -2.62 -12.89
N SER A 52 -10.36 -3.75 -12.31
CA SER A 52 -10.16 -5.12 -12.83
C SER A 52 -8.68 -5.54 -12.98
N ASN A 53 -7.76 -4.87 -12.27
CA ASN A 53 -6.33 -5.20 -12.21
C ASN A 53 -6.10 -6.29 -11.15
N HIS A 54 -6.63 -7.49 -11.40
CA HIS A 54 -6.68 -8.55 -10.39
C HIS A 54 -5.32 -9.12 -10.00
N ALA A 55 -4.35 -9.12 -10.93
CA ALA A 55 -3.00 -9.61 -10.65
C ALA A 55 -2.30 -8.69 -9.63
N GLU A 56 -2.39 -7.38 -9.83
CA GLU A 56 -1.83 -6.36 -8.95
C GLU A 56 -2.53 -6.34 -7.59
N ALA A 57 -3.86 -6.50 -7.58
CA ALA A 57 -4.61 -6.66 -6.34
C ALA A 57 -4.13 -7.89 -5.54
N ALA A 58 -3.97 -9.03 -6.20
CA ALA A 58 -3.46 -10.24 -5.57
C ALA A 58 -2.03 -10.05 -5.03
N GLN A 59 -1.15 -9.37 -5.77
CA GLN A 59 0.21 -9.05 -5.30
C GLN A 59 0.21 -8.17 -4.04
N CYS A 60 -0.68 -7.18 -3.95
CA CYS A 60 -0.85 -6.37 -2.74
C CYS A 60 -1.26 -7.23 -1.52
N LEU A 61 -2.15 -8.19 -1.72
CA LEU A 61 -2.57 -9.13 -0.67
C LEU A 61 -1.46 -10.10 -0.28
N VAL A 62 -0.69 -10.63 -1.23
CA VAL A 62 0.48 -11.49 -0.96
C VAL A 62 1.53 -10.72 -0.15
N HIS A 63 1.81 -9.47 -0.51
CA HIS A 63 2.71 -8.61 0.28
C HIS A 63 2.15 -8.39 1.70
N SER A 64 0.84 -8.18 1.84
CA SER A 64 0.21 -8.02 3.16
C SER A 64 0.39 -9.26 4.02
N ALA A 65 0.17 -10.45 3.45
CA ALA A 65 0.39 -11.73 4.14
C ALA A 65 1.85 -11.92 4.55
N ALA A 66 2.81 -11.60 3.66
CA ALA A 66 4.23 -11.67 3.97
C ALA A 66 4.62 -10.74 5.13
N LEU A 67 4.09 -9.50 5.14
CA LEU A 67 4.34 -8.54 6.21
C LEU A 67 3.80 -9.04 7.57
N VAL A 68 2.60 -9.63 7.59
CA VAL A 68 2.04 -10.23 8.82
C VAL A 68 2.91 -11.41 9.28
N ALA A 69 3.30 -12.29 8.36
CA ALA A 69 4.13 -13.45 8.68
C ALA A 69 5.49 -13.04 9.27
N GLU A 70 6.15 -12.04 8.66
CA GLU A 70 7.40 -11.48 9.17
C GLU A 70 7.22 -10.91 10.58
N TYR A 71 6.17 -10.13 10.82
CA TYR A 71 5.90 -9.57 12.14
C TYR A 71 5.64 -10.65 13.20
N LEU A 72 4.84 -11.67 12.88
CA LEU A 72 4.58 -12.80 13.78
C LEU A 72 5.88 -13.56 14.11
N SER A 73 6.74 -13.78 13.12
CA SER A 73 8.03 -14.47 13.33
C SER A 73 9.02 -13.70 14.23
N MET A 74 8.86 -12.38 14.38
CA MET A 74 9.64 -11.57 15.32
C MET A 74 9.11 -11.63 16.76
N LEU A 75 7.87 -12.08 16.94
CA LEU A 75 7.23 -12.22 18.25
C LEU A 75 7.44 -13.62 18.87
N GLU A 76 7.76 -14.62 18.04
CA GLU A 76 8.17 -15.97 18.44
C GLU A 76 9.63 -15.99 18.96
#